data_AF-H6RNI5-F1
#
_entry.id   AF-H6RNI5-F1
#
_cell.length_a   1.000
_cell.length_b   1.000
_cell.length_c   1.000
_cell.angle_alpha   90.00
_cell.angle_beta   90.00
_cell.angle_gamma   90.00
#
_symmetry.space_group_name_H-M   'P 1'
#
loop_
_entity.id
_entity.type
_entity.pdbx_description
1 polymer ?
#
loop_
_entity_poly.entity_id
_entity_poly.type
_entity_poly.pdbx_seq_one_letter_code
_entity_poly.pdbx_strand_id
1 'polypeptide(L)'
;MCGLALPGQHRHVLDEQAGELMCTCQACTLLFQRDAAGRGHYQLVPETRMRLTDLSPTEFGVPVGLVYFVVQGDGSVLANYPSPMGPTRSEVDAGTWRALQQRCPELSAMTPGVQALLLNTARGADEHWLVPIDDCYRLVAVIKREWTGLSGGSTVWPAIRAFFDGLAEPRRSTY
;
A
#
# COMPACT_ATOMS: atom_id res chain seq x y z
N MET A 1 -11.14 -18.50 3.35
CA MET A 1 -9.85 -19.02 2.85
C MET A 1 -9.72 -20.54 3.09
N CYS A 2 -8.89 -21.29 2.34
CA CYS A 2 -8.83 -22.77 2.39
C CYS A 2 -8.24 -23.42 3.66
N GLY A 3 -7.67 -22.66 4.58
CA GLY A 3 -7.15 -23.17 5.88
C GLY A 3 -5.81 -23.89 5.83
N LEU A 4 -5.14 -23.96 4.66
CA LEU A 4 -3.79 -24.53 4.55
C LEU A 4 -2.74 -23.65 5.26
N ALA A 5 -1.72 -24.30 5.82
CA ALA A 5 -0.55 -23.60 6.36
C ALA A 5 0.14 -22.78 5.25
N LEU A 6 0.52 -21.56 5.59
CA LEU A 6 1.11 -20.61 4.66
C LEU A 6 2.63 -20.54 4.86
N PRO A 7 3.43 -20.45 3.77
CA PRO A 7 4.84 -20.12 3.90
C PRO A 7 5.01 -18.70 4.46
N GLY A 8 6.22 -18.42 4.95
CA GLY A 8 6.57 -17.08 5.47
C GLY A 8 6.34 -15.95 4.46
N GLN A 9 6.42 -16.27 3.16
CA GLN A 9 5.95 -15.41 2.07
C GLN A 9 4.71 -16.05 1.44
N HIS A 10 3.66 -15.25 1.28
CA HIS A 10 2.40 -15.67 0.66
C HIS A 10 1.73 -14.45 0.03
N ARG A 11 0.68 -14.68 -0.75
CA ARG A 11 -0.05 -13.62 -1.46
C ARG A 11 -1.33 -13.26 -0.73
N HIS A 12 -1.92 -12.13 -1.09
CA HIS A 12 -3.17 -11.65 -0.49
C HIS A 12 -4.26 -11.45 -1.53
N VAL A 13 -5.50 -11.57 -1.10
CA VAL A 13 -6.68 -11.06 -1.81
C VAL A 13 -7.37 -10.04 -0.93
N LEU A 14 -7.96 -9.02 -1.52
CA LEU A 14 -8.89 -8.11 -0.88
C LEU A 14 -10.29 -8.72 -0.98
N ASP A 15 -11.00 -8.85 0.14
CA ASP A 15 -12.44 -8.98 0.16
C ASP A 15 -13.04 -7.56 0.10
N GLU A 16 -13.58 -7.16 -1.04
CA GLU A 16 -14.16 -5.84 -1.30
C GLU A 16 -15.45 -5.59 -0.50
N GLN A 17 -16.15 -6.65 -0.06
CA GLN A 17 -17.35 -6.51 0.78
C GLN A 17 -16.97 -6.24 2.24
N ALA A 18 -15.99 -6.97 2.77
CA ALA A 18 -15.49 -6.78 4.12
C ALA A 18 -14.50 -5.62 4.24
N GLY A 19 -13.86 -5.24 3.14
CA GLY A 19 -12.76 -4.27 3.13
C GLY A 19 -11.47 -4.81 3.77
N GLU A 20 -11.28 -6.13 3.77
CA GLU A 20 -10.19 -6.80 4.51
C GLU A 20 -9.27 -7.61 3.59
N LEU A 21 -7.98 -7.66 3.95
CA LEU A 21 -7.02 -8.53 3.28
C LEU A 21 -7.05 -9.93 3.87
N MET A 22 -7.10 -10.93 2.99
CA MET A 22 -6.99 -12.34 3.35
C MET A 22 -5.73 -12.96 2.74
N CYS A 23 -4.99 -13.70 3.55
CA CYS A 23 -3.80 -14.44 3.12
C CYS A 23 -4.19 -15.63 2.23
N THR A 24 -3.41 -15.90 1.19
CA THR A 24 -3.69 -16.95 0.21
C THR A 24 -2.56 -17.95 0.03
N CYS A 25 -2.90 -19.23 -0.05
CA CYS A 25 -1.96 -20.27 -0.47
C CYS A 25 -1.79 -20.28 -1.99
N GLN A 26 -0.77 -20.96 -2.49
CA GLN A 26 -0.46 -21.04 -3.94
C GLN A 26 -1.66 -21.49 -4.78
N ALA A 27 -2.36 -22.55 -4.36
CA ALA A 27 -3.54 -23.05 -5.10
C ALA A 27 -4.67 -22.01 -5.13
N CYS A 28 -4.90 -21.30 -4.04
CA CYS A 28 -5.90 -20.24 -4.00
C CYS A 28 -5.49 -19.02 -4.82
N THR A 29 -4.20 -18.65 -4.83
CA THR A 29 -3.70 -17.62 -5.74
C THR A 29 -4.02 -17.98 -7.19
N LEU A 30 -3.74 -19.21 -7.63
CA LEU A 30 -4.02 -19.65 -9.00
C LEU A 30 -5.52 -19.61 -9.33
N LEU A 31 -6.37 -19.94 -8.35
CA LEU A 31 -7.83 -19.80 -8.48
C LEU A 31 -8.21 -18.34 -8.78
N PHE A 32 -7.79 -17.41 -7.91
CA PHE A 32 -8.14 -15.99 -8.05
C PHE A 32 -7.46 -15.28 -9.23
N GLN A 33 -6.32 -15.80 -9.72
CA GLN A 33 -5.69 -15.32 -10.96
C GLN A 33 -6.51 -15.69 -12.20
N ARG A 34 -7.07 -16.90 -12.24
CA ARG A 34 -7.84 -17.40 -13.39
C ARG A 34 -9.29 -16.90 -13.38
N ASP A 35 -9.87 -16.81 -12.19
CA ASP A 35 -11.25 -16.42 -11.95
C ASP A 35 -11.42 -14.90 -11.74
N ALA A 36 -10.71 -14.05 -12.49
CA ALA A 36 -11.07 -12.63 -12.61
C ALA A 36 -12.54 -12.42 -13.05
N ALA A 37 -13.26 -13.49 -13.43
CA ALA A 37 -14.68 -13.55 -13.70
C ALA A 37 -15.50 -14.56 -12.84
N GLY A 38 -14.95 -15.21 -11.80
CA GLY A 38 -15.54 -16.45 -11.28
C GLY A 38 -16.29 -16.40 -9.95
N ARG A 39 -15.87 -15.63 -8.93
CA ARG A 39 -16.60 -15.49 -7.65
C ARG A 39 -16.29 -14.16 -6.98
N GLY A 40 -17.27 -13.25 -7.10
CA GLY A 40 -17.68 -12.18 -6.19
C GLY A 40 -16.62 -11.52 -5.32
N HIS A 41 -16.49 -10.20 -5.47
CA HIS A 41 -15.90 -9.28 -4.49
C HIS A 41 -14.48 -9.58 -3.99
N TYR A 42 -13.78 -10.58 -4.53
CA TYR A 42 -12.40 -10.90 -4.18
C TYR A 42 -11.44 -10.44 -5.26
N GLN A 43 -10.46 -9.63 -4.87
CA GLN A 43 -9.49 -9.06 -5.79
C GLN A 43 -8.06 -9.42 -5.38
N LEU A 44 -7.32 -10.07 -6.29
CA LEU A 44 -5.95 -10.47 -6.00
C LEU A 44 -5.03 -9.24 -5.88
N VAL A 45 -4.25 -9.19 -4.81
CA VAL A 45 -3.27 -8.14 -4.59
C VAL A 45 -2.08 -8.36 -5.56
N PRO A 46 -1.70 -7.35 -6.37
CA PRO A 46 -0.59 -7.47 -7.30
C PRO A 46 0.75 -7.58 -6.56
N GLU A 47 1.81 -7.94 -7.26
CA GLU A 47 3.17 -8.02 -6.68
C GLU A 47 4.06 -6.87 -7.14
N THR A 48 3.62 -6.13 -8.17
CA THR A 48 4.41 -5.10 -8.83
C THR A 48 4.55 -3.86 -7.98
N ARG A 49 5.79 -3.42 -7.81
CA ARG A 49 6.17 -2.14 -7.23
C ARG A 49 6.79 -1.28 -8.32
N MET A 50 6.52 0.01 -8.31
CA MET A 50 7.07 0.96 -9.27
C MET A 50 7.45 2.24 -8.54
N ARG A 51 8.70 2.68 -8.69
CA ARG A 51 9.13 3.98 -8.20
C ARG A 51 8.67 5.06 -9.18
N LEU A 52 8.11 6.14 -8.67
CA LEU A 52 7.71 7.31 -9.44
C LEU A 52 8.73 8.43 -9.24
N THR A 53 9.10 9.12 -10.31
CA THR A 53 10.10 10.20 -10.28
C THR A 53 9.49 11.60 -10.40
N ASP A 54 8.28 11.72 -10.93
CA ASP A 54 7.68 13.00 -11.33
C ASP A 54 6.50 13.43 -10.43
N LEU A 55 6.58 13.14 -9.13
CA LEU A 55 5.62 13.61 -8.13
C LEU A 55 6.27 14.58 -7.15
N SER A 56 5.62 15.73 -6.90
CA SER A 56 6.05 16.63 -5.85
C SER A 56 5.15 16.48 -4.61
N PRO A 57 5.72 16.19 -3.43
CA PRO A 57 4.98 16.02 -2.19
C PRO A 57 4.20 17.25 -1.72
N THR A 58 4.65 18.45 -2.09
CA THR A 58 3.99 19.72 -1.70
C THR A 58 2.55 19.79 -2.22
N GLU A 59 2.24 19.03 -3.26
CA GLU A 59 0.94 19.02 -3.95
C GLU A 59 -0.14 18.30 -3.15
N PHE A 60 0.23 17.49 -2.17
CA PHE A 60 -0.70 16.70 -1.37
C PHE A 60 -1.20 17.44 -0.12
N GLY A 61 -0.64 18.62 0.20
CA GLY A 61 -1.08 19.44 1.35
C GLY A 61 -0.91 18.76 2.72
N VAL A 62 -0.11 17.69 2.78
CA VAL A 62 0.03 16.85 3.98
C VAL A 62 1.19 17.37 4.86
N PRO A 63 0.95 17.82 6.11
CA PRO A 63 2.00 18.25 7.03
C PRO A 63 2.76 17.10 7.72
N VAL A 64 2.72 15.89 7.15
CA VAL A 64 3.26 14.66 7.72
C VAL A 64 3.99 13.89 6.63
N GLY A 65 5.27 13.60 6.84
CA GLY A 65 6.12 13.08 5.78
C GLY A 65 5.92 11.61 5.41
N LEU A 66 4.81 10.96 5.79
CA LEU A 66 4.53 9.57 5.44
C LEU A 66 3.03 9.36 5.24
N VAL A 67 2.63 8.96 4.04
CA VAL A 67 1.21 8.80 3.66
C VAL A 67 1.08 7.78 2.54
N TYR A 68 -0.06 7.06 2.50
CA TYR A 68 -0.42 6.30 1.31
C TYR A 68 -1.87 6.55 0.87
N PHE A 69 -2.08 6.64 -0.44
CA PHE A 69 -3.37 6.91 -1.05
C PHE A 69 -3.93 5.66 -1.71
N VAL A 70 -5.22 5.39 -1.48
CA VAL A 70 -5.92 4.23 -2.03
C VAL A 70 -7.18 4.69 -2.74
N VAL A 71 -7.26 4.42 -4.04
CA VAL A 71 -8.49 4.60 -4.83
C VAL A 71 -9.48 3.51 -4.40
N GLN A 72 -10.67 3.90 -3.97
CA GLN A 72 -11.76 2.99 -3.60
C GLN A 72 -12.54 2.53 -4.84
N GLY A 73 -13.36 1.48 -4.71
CA GLY A 73 -14.16 0.95 -5.82
C GLY A 73 -15.18 1.95 -6.39
N ASP A 74 -15.58 2.96 -5.61
CA ASP A 74 -16.46 4.05 -6.05
C ASP A 74 -15.71 5.24 -6.67
N GLY A 75 -14.38 5.16 -6.76
CA GLY A 75 -13.51 6.22 -7.29
C GLY A 75 -13.11 7.29 -6.28
N SER A 76 -13.61 7.26 -5.04
CA SER A 76 -13.11 8.11 -3.95
C SER A 76 -11.67 7.74 -3.60
N VAL A 77 -10.93 8.68 -3.00
CA VAL A 77 -9.51 8.48 -2.67
C VAL A 77 -9.30 8.73 -1.19
N LEU A 78 -8.76 7.71 -0.52
CA LEU A 78 -8.44 7.79 0.90
C LEU A 78 -6.94 7.96 1.11
N ALA A 79 -6.56 9.06 1.76
CA ALA A 79 -5.23 9.24 2.32
C ALA A 79 -5.16 8.57 3.69
N ASN A 80 -4.15 7.74 3.89
CA ASN A 80 -3.91 7.00 5.12
C ASN A 80 -2.56 7.44 5.70
N TYR A 81 -2.54 7.87 6.95
CA TYR A 81 -1.34 8.32 7.66
C TYR A 81 -0.89 7.23 8.63
N PRO A 82 0.15 6.44 8.30
CA PRO A 82 0.61 5.37 9.17
C PRO A 82 0.98 5.89 10.56
N SER A 83 0.32 5.35 11.59
CA SER A 83 0.61 5.68 12.98
C SER A 83 0.61 4.43 13.87
N PRO A 84 1.18 4.50 15.08
CA PRO A 84 1.21 3.38 16.02
C PRO A 84 -0.18 2.88 16.40
N MET A 85 -1.16 3.79 16.46
CA MET A 85 -2.55 3.46 16.77
C MET A 85 -3.31 2.91 15.56
N GLY A 86 -2.66 2.84 14.39
CA GLY A 86 -3.26 2.53 13.10
C GLY A 86 -3.33 3.76 12.20
N PRO A 87 -3.64 3.58 10.90
CA PRO A 87 -3.69 4.69 9.98
C PRO A 87 -4.86 5.62 10.29
N THR A 88 -4.58 6.91 10.50
CA THR A 88 -5.63 7.95 10.44
C THR A 88 -6.01 8.17 8.98
N ARG A 89 -7.30 8.32 8.68
CA ARG A 89 -7.80 8.44 7.32
C ARG A 89 -8.36 9.84 7.05
N SER A 90 -8.11 10.36 5.87
CA SER A 90 -8.80 11.54 5.33
C SER A 90 -9.15 11.31 3.87
N GLU A 91 -10.31 11.80 3.45
CA GLU A 91 -10.68 11.82 2.03
C GLU A 91 -9.88 12.91 1.29
N VAL A 92 -9.47 12.61 0.06
CA VAL A 92 -8.78 13.55 -0.82
C VAL A 92 -9.78 14.18 -1.79
N ASP A 93 -9.66 15.49 -1.99
CA ASP A 93 -10.47 16.21 -2.98
C ASP A 93 -10.29 15.59 -4.38
N ALA A 94 -11.41 15.34 -5.06
CA ALA A 94 -11.42 14.70 -6.37
C ALA A 94 -10.73 15.55 -7.45
N GLY A 95 -10.77 16.89 -7.34
CA GLY A 95 -10.07 17.81 -8.23
C GLY A 95 -8.56 17.72 -8.06
N THR A 96 -8.08 17.70 -6.81
CA THR A 96 -6.66 17.48 -6.49
C THR A 96 -6.16 16.15 -7.03
N TRP A 97 -6.89 15.05 -6.81
CA TRP A 97 -6.48 13.73 -7.32
C TRP A 97 -6.44 13.67 -8.86
N ARG A 98 -7.45 14.24 -9.53
CA ARG A 98 -7.46 14.32 -11.00
C ARG A 98 -6.28 15.11 -11.55
N ALA A 99 -5.91 16.22 -10.92
CA ALA A 99 -4.77 17.02 -11.34
C ALA A 99 -3.45 16.23 -11.26
N LEU A 100 -3.30 15.38 -10.23
CA LEU A 100 -2.15 14.47 -10.10
C LEU A 100 -2.16 13.39 -11.19
N GLN A 101 -3.32 12.80 -11.48
CA GLN A 101 -3.47 11.79 -12.54
C GLN A 101 -3.12 12.33 -13.95
N GLN A 102 -3.38 13.61 -14.22
CA GLN A 102 -2.98 14.23 -15.50
C GLN A 102 -1.46 14.36 -15.66
N ARG A 103 -0.72 14.39 -14.55
CA ARG A 103 0.74 14.57 -14.54
C ARG A 103 1.49 13.26 -14.41
N CYS A 104 0.89 12.30 -13.70
CA CYS A 104 1.41 10.95 -13.51
C CYS A 104 0.35 9.96 -14.00
N PRO A 105 0.36 9.62 -15.30
CA PRO A 105 -0.62 8.70 -15.91
C PRO A 105 -0.69 7.33 -15.22
N GLU A 106 0.38 6.90 -14.58
CA GLU A 106 0.47 5.67 -13.79
C GLU A 106 -0.57 5.63 -12.66
N LEU A 107 -0.93 6.80 -12.09
CA LEU A 107 -1.99 6.90 -11.08
C LEU A 107 -3.37 6.56 -11.64
N SER A 108 -3.59 6.74 -12.94
CA SER A 108 -4.85 6.35 -13.61
C SER A 108 -4.94 4.85 -13.86
N ALA A 109 -3.79 4.17 -13.93
CA ALA A 109 -3.70 2.72 -14.11
C ALA A 109 -3.74 1.94 -12.79
N MET A 110 -3.84 2.63 -11.65
CA MET A 110 -3.94 1.99 -10.34
C MET A 110 -5.20 1.14 -10.26
N THR A 111 -5.03 -0.10 -9.82
CA THR A 111 -6.15 -0.99 -9.54
C THR A 111 -6.76 -0.61 -8.18
N PRO A 112 -8.04 -0.21 -8.10
CA PRO A 112 -8.67 0.20 -6.85
C PRO A 112 -8.57 -0.85 -5.75
N GLY A 113 -8.49 -0.41 -4.49
CA GLY A 113 -8.46 -1.24 -3.28
C GLY A 113 -7.16 -2.02 -3.04
N VAL A 114 -6.50 -2.49 -4.09
CA VAL A 114 -5.34 -3.41 -3.99
C VAL A 114 -3.99 -2.77 -4.29
N GLN A 115 -3.97 -1.54 -4.79
CA GLN A 115 -2.76 -0.75 -4.97
C GLN A 115 -2.84 0.57 -4.20
N ALA A 116 -1.67 1.10 -3.87
CA ALA A 116 -1.54 2.37 -3.18
C ALA A 116 -0.40 3.22 -3.77
N LEU A 117 -0.59 4.52 -3.77
CA LEU A 117 0.48 5.50 -3.92
C LEU A 117 1.07 5.76 -2.53
N LEU A 118 2.27 5.27 -2.26
CA LEU A 118 2.99 5.44 -1.00
C LEU A 118 4.04 6.55 -1.15
N LEU A 119 3.98 7.55 -0.26
CA LEU A 119 4.91 8.67 -0.23
C LEU A 119 5.62 8.76 1.10
N ASN A 120 6.93 9.03 1.06
CA ASN A 120 7.72 9.40 2.23
C ASN A 120 8.62 10.60 1.94
N THR A 121 8.34 11.70 2.64
CA THR A 121 9.13 12.93 2.68
C THR A 121 9.72 13.25 4.03
N ALA A 122 9.47 12.40 5.03
CA ALA A 122 9.92 12.65 6.37
C ALA A 122 11.45 12.71 6.40
N ARG A 123 11.97 13.70 7.14
CA ARG A 123 13.41 13.90 7.32
C ARG A 123 14.18 14.06 6.00
N GLY A 124 13.55 14.68 5.00
CA GLY A 124 14.17 14.97 3.70
C GLY A 124 14.25 13.75 2.76
N ALA A 125 13.45 12.70 3.02
CA ALA A 125 13.27 11.62 2.07
C ALA A 125 12.56 12.10 0.79
N ASP A 126 12.74 11.35 -0.30
CA ASP A 126 12.12 11.61 -1.60
C ASP A 126 11.71 10.27 -2.23
N GLU A 127 10.77 9.61 -1.55
CA GLU A 127 10.30 8.28 -1.90
C GLU A 127 8.85 8.33 -2.37
N HIS A 128 8.63 7.97 -3.64
CA HIS A 128 7.30 7.88 -4.24
C HIS A 128 7.17 6.54 -4.94
N TRP A 129 6.16 5.76 -4.54
CA TRP A 129 6.00 4.40 -5.04
C TRP A 129 4.54 4.07 -5.29
N LEU A 130 4.27 3.42 -6.42
CA LEU A 130 3.11 2.56 -6.54
C LEU A 130 3.47 1.20 -5.96
N VAL A 131 2.73 0.79 -4.94
CA VAL A 131 2.94 -0.48 -4.25
C VAL A 131 1.63 -1.26 -4.15
N PRO A 132 1.71 -2.59 -3.99
CA PRO A 132 0.58 -3.36 -3.52
C PRO A 132 0.15 -2.92 -2.14
N ILE A 133 -1.16 -2.96 -1.85
CA ILE A 133 -1.71 -2.48 -0.57
C ILE A 133 -1.11 -3.21 0.65
N ASP A 134 -0.72 -4.48 0.50
CA ASP A 134 -0.11 -5.27 1.58
C ASP A 134 1.27 -4.73 2.03
N ASP A 135 2.00 -4.01 1.17
CA ASP A 135 3.21 -3.29 1.57
C ASP A 135 2.90 -2.12 2.53
N CYS A 136 1.76 -1.44 2.36
CA CYS A 136 1.32 -0.40 3.30
C CYS A 136 0.97 -1.00 4.67
N TYR A 137 0.32 -2.17 4.70
CA TYR A 137 0.07 -2.89 5.96
C TYR A 137 1.37 -3.37 6.62
N ARG A 138 2.34 -3.84 5.82
CA ARG A 138 3.69 -4.19 6.31
C ARG A 138 4.40 -2.98 6.91
N LEU A 139 4.32 -1.80 6.28
CA LEU A 139 4.86 -0.56 6.82
C LEU A 139 4.23 -0.19 8.17
N VAL A 140 2.90 -0.27 8.27
CA VAL A 140 2.19 -0.03 9.54
C VAL A 140 2.65 -1.02 10.62
N ALA A 141 2.85 -2.30 10.27
CA ALA A 141 3.37 -3.30 11.20
C ALA A 141 4.80 -2.98 11.66
N VAL A 142 5.68 -2.53 10.75
CA VAL A 142 7.03 -2.04 11.10
C VAL A 142 6.95 -0.87 12.07
N ILE A 143 6.12 0.14 11.78
CA ILE A 143 5.95 1.30 12.66
C ILE A 143 5.46 0.87 14.04
N LYS A 144 4.41 0.03 14.10
CA LYS A 144 3.86 -0.46 15.37
C LYS A 144 4.89 -1.23 16.20
N ARG A 145 5.71 -2.06 15.57
CA ARG A 145 6.74 -2.86 16.25
C ARG A 145 7.86 -2.02 16.83
N GLU A 146 8.33 -1.04 16.06
CA GLU A 146 9.52 -0.25 16.40
C GLU A 146 9.19 0.99 17.22
N TRP A 147 7.90 1.34 17.34
CA TRP A 147 7.46 2.49 18.12
C TRP A 147 7.72 2.30 19.61
N THR A 148 8.62 3.11 20.16
CA THR A 148 8.94 3.12 21.59
C THR A 148 8.83 4.54 22.15
N GLY A 149 8.16 4.70 23.30
CA GLY A 149 7.94 6.00 23.94
C GLY A 149 6.95 6.93 23.20
N LEU A 150 6.93 8.22 23.61
CA LEU A 150 5.99 9.24 23.08
C LEU A 150 6.35 9.77 21.70
N SER A 151 7.61 9.62 21.26
CA SER A 151 8.16 10.23 20.04
C SER A 151 8.56 9.22 18.95
N GLY A 152 8.21 7.95 19.12
CA GLY A 152 8.58 6.86 18.21
C GLY A 152 10.01 6.33 18.37
N GLY A 153 10.74 6.79 19.39
CA GLY A 153 12.06 6.28 19.72
C GLY A 153 13.10 6.54 18.62
N SER A 154 14.34 6.06 18.85
CA SER A 154 15.44 6.16 17.89
C SER A 154 15.38 5.08 16.79
N THR A 155 14.49 4.09 16.92
CA THR A 155 14.47 2.86 16.12
C THR A 155 13.49 2.91 14.94
N VAL A 156 12.38 3.65 15.04
CA VAL A 156 11.33 3.66 14.01
C VAL A 156 11.81 4.19 12.66
N TRP A 157 12.60 5.27 12.66
CA TRP A 157 13.04 5.92 11.41
C TRP A 157 14.09 5.11 10.64
N PRO A 158 15.11 4.52 11.30
CA PRO A 158 15.97 3.51 10.67
C PRO A 158 15.17 2.36 10.05
N ALA A 159 14.14 1.85 10.74
CA ALA A 159 13.32 0.76 10.23
C ALA A 159 12.44 1.17 9.04
N ILE A 160 11.87 2.38 9.04
CA ILE A 160 11.15 2.94 7.87
C ILE A 160 12.11 3.08 6.69
N ARG A 161 13.34 3.59 6.90
CA ARG A 161 14.34 3.69 5.82
C ARG A 161 14.64 2.32 5.21
N ALA A 162 14.95 1.33 6.06
CA ALA A 162 15.21 -0.04 5.61
C ALA A 162 14.01 -0.66 4.88
N PHE A 163 12.77 -0.31 5.27
CA PHE A 163 11.57 -0.73 4.56
C PHE A 163 11.54 -0.20 3.12
N PHE A 164 11.84 1.08 2.91
CA PHE A 164 11.86 1.71 1.58
C PHE A 164 13.03 1.20 0.73
N ASP A 165 14.21 1.01 1.33
CA ASP A 165 15.36 0.40 0.64
C ASP A 165 15.01 -0.99 0.07
N GLY A 166 14.26 -1.78 0.85
CA GLY A 166 13.76 -3.10 0.41
C GLY A 166 12.60 -3.08 -0.59
N LEU A 167 11.99 -1.93 -0.89
CA LEU A 167 10.98 -1.84 -1.97
C LEU A 167 11.61 -1.93 -3.36
N ALA A 168 12.86 -1.46 -3.50
CA ALA A 168 13.61 -1.54 -4.74
C ALA A 168 14.01 -2.98 -5.09
N GLU A 169 14.00 -3.88 -4.11
CA GLU A 169 14.24 -5.30 -4.34
C GLU A 169 12.97 -5.99 -4.88
N PRO A 170 13.09 -6.85 -5.91
CA PRO A 170 11.97 -7.64 -6.39
C PRO A 170 11.38 -8.49 -5.27
N ARG A 171 10.06 -8.55 -5.15
CA ARG A 171 9.40 -9.56 -4.31
C ARG A 171 9.80 -10.93 -4.86
N ARG A 172 10.58 -11.70 -4.10
CA ARG A 172 10.94 -13.07 -4.46
C ARG A 172 9.72 -13.96 -4.32
N SER A 173 8.91 -14.01 -5.37
CA SER A 173 7.80 -14.95 -5.46
C SER A 173 8.41 -16.35 -5.61
N THR A 174 8.19 -17.21 -4.61
CA THR A 174 8.57 -18.62 -4.66
C THR A 174 7.51 -19.32 -5.50
N TYR A 175 7.78 -19.45 -6.80
CA TYR A 175 7.03 -20.34 -7.70
C TYR A 175 7.69 -21.71 -7.74
#